data_AF-E1QTM0-F1
#
_entry.id   AF-E1QTM0-F1
#
_cell.length_a   1.000
_cell.length_b   1.000
_cell.length_c   1.000
_cell.angle_alpha   90.00
_cell.angle_beta   90.00
_cell.angle_gamma   90.00
#
_symmetry.space_group_name_H-M   'P 1'
#
loop_
_entity.id
_entity.type
_entity.pdbx_description
1 polymer ?
#
loop_
_entity_poly.entity_id
_entity_poly.type
_entity_poly.pdbx_seq_one_letter_code
_entity_poly.pdbx_strand_id
1 'polypeptide(L)'
;MIDFFLLLILKYPLSRYMMMSSSSTDVKEEIKKTVQLIITNLNVKPSECVLKNYDAITKNAVSILLKIFPELSDDVNALISKFTEIQENIKKLVGTTDIGEYADSILSIFAVYRVNPGIYAAFTALQAAEAMKMCGDADAKFFVARTILAGALPYELYVLLIDYLGMDRTFPVTLFKALLETTK
;
A
#
# COMPACT_ATOMS: atom_id res chain seq x y z
N MET A 1 -4.20 29.00 15.34
CA MET A 1 -3.66 27.84 14.59
C MET A 1 -4.31 27.75 13.20
N ILE A 2 -4.45 28.89 12.50
CA ILE A 2 -5.07 29.02 11.16
C ILE A 2 -4.10 29.71 10.17
N ASP A 3 -3.06 30.38 10.67
CA ASP A 3 -2.15 31.20 9.85
C ASP A 3 -1.15 30.42 8.98
N PHE A 4 -0.77 29.19 9.35
CA PHE A 4 0.28 28.47 8.63
C PHE A 4 -0.19 27.92 7.27
N PHE A 5 -1.43 27.44 7.19
CA PHE A 5 -2.05 27.01 5.92
C PHE A 5 -2.24 28.19 4.96
N LEU A 6 -2.63 29.36 5.47
CA LEU A 6 -2.74 30.59 4.68
C LEU A 6 -1.38 31.06 4.15
N LEU A 7 -0.32 30.98 4.97
CA LEU A 7 1.05 31.30 4.56
C LEU A 7 1.59 30.37 3.47
N LEU A 8 1.30 29.06 3.53
CA LEU A 8 1.65 28.11 2.46
C LEU A 8 0.93 28.41 1.15
N ILE A 9 -0.36 28.76 1.20
CA ILE A 9 -1.17 29.13 0.02
C ILE A 9 -0.67 30.46 -0.59
N LEU A 10 -0.24 31.42 0.24
CA LEU A 10 0.26 32.72 -0.21
C LEU A 10 1.69 32.65 -0.77
N LYS A 11 2.56 31.79 -0.22
CA LYS A 11 3.96 31.64 -0.65
C LYS A 11 4.11 30.72 -1.88
N TYR A 12 3.18 29.78 -2.05
CA TYR A 12 3.09 28.89 -3.21
C TYR A 12 1.71 29.06 -3.86
N PRO A 13 1.47 30.16 -4.60
CA PRO A 13 0.17 30.42 -5.17
C PRO A 13 -0.23 29.26 -6.09
N LEU A 14 -1.32 28.57 -5.75
CA LEU A 14 -1.93 27.48 -6.52
C LEU A 14 -2.14 27.88 -7.99
N SER A 15 -2.28 29.17 -8.28
CA SER A 15 -2.39 29.73 -9.63
C SER A 15 -1.15 29.55 -10.50
N ARG A 16 0.04 29.26 -9.95
CA ARG A 16 1.24 28.89 -10.73
C ARG A 16 1.29 27.41 -11.13
N TYR A 17 0.52 26.56 -10.46
CA TYR A 17 0.49 25.11 -10.70
C TYR A 17 -0.79 24.64 -11.41
N MET A 18 -1.80 25.52 -11.53
CA MET A 18 -2.94 25.33 -12.44
C MET A 18 -2.52 25.63 -13.90
N MET A 19 -1.60 24.85 -14.45
CA MET A 19 -1.57 24.66 -15.90
C MET A 19 -2.40 23.41 -16.21
N MET A 20 -3.65 23.63 -16.62
CA MET A 20 -4.50 22.57 -17.16
C MET A 20 -3.86 21.96 -18.41
N SER A 21 -3.30 20.76 -18.29
CA SER A 21 -3.42 19.71 -19.31
C SER A 21 -2.94 18.36 -18.77
N SER A 22 -3.65 17.74 -17.82
CA SER A 22 -3.68 16.27 -17.79
C SER A 22 -4.88 15.86 -18.64
N SER A 23 -4.62 15.07 -19.69
CA SER A 23 -5.69 14.63 -20.56
C SER A 23 -6.59 13.68 -19.77
N SER A 24 -7.90 13.70 -20.00
CA SER A 24 -8.83 12.71 -19.41
C SER A 24 -8.51 11.25 -19.79
N THR A 25 -7.55 11.06 -20.71
CA THR A 25 -6.97 9.78 -21.12
C THR A 25 -6.00 9.23 -20.07
N ASP A 26 -5.18 10.08 -19.44
CA ASP A 26 -4.14 9.65 -18.48
C ASP A 26 -4.76 9.01 -17.22
N VAL A 27 -5.79 9.64 -16.65
CA VAL A 27 -6.50 9.12 -15.47
C VAL A 27 -7.17 7.78 -15.76
N LYS A 28 -7.75 7.61 -16.96
CA LYS A 28 -8.40 6.35 -17.36
C LYS A 28 -7.39 5.21 -17.50
N GLU A 29 -6.18 5.49 -17.94
CA GLU A 29 -5.11 4.48 -18.05
C GLU A 29 -4.58 4.05 -16.67
N GLU A 30 -4.38 4.98 -15.75
CA GLU A 30 -3.95 4.63 -14.37
C GLU A 30 -5.03 3.84 -13.61
N ILE A 31 -6.32 4.18 -13.80
CA ILE A 31 -7.43 3.37 -13.27
C ILE A 31 -7.37 1.95 -13.83
N LYS A 32 -7.18 1.77 -15.14
CA LYS A 32 -7.10 0.44 -15.76
C LYS A 32 -5.93 -0.38 -15.22
N LYS A 33 -4.74 0.21 -15.04
CA LYS A 33 -3.59 -0.48 -14.45
C LYS A 33 -3.86 -0.89 -13.00
N THR A 34 -4.43 0.00 -12.20
CA THR A 34 -4.80 -0.27 -10.81
C THR A 34 -5.79 -1.42 -10.71
N VAL A 35 -6.82 -1.41 -11.55
CA VAL A 35 -7.81 -2.49 -11.66
C VAL A 35 -7.14 -3.80 -12.02
N GLN A 36 -6.24 -3.80 -13.01
CA GLN A 36 -5.54 -5.00 -13.43
C GLN A 36 -4.67 -5.58 -12.30
N LEU A 37 -4.00 -4.75 -11.51
CA LEU A 37 -3.22 -5.18 -10.34
C LEU A 37 -4.10 -5.84 -9.28
N ILE A 38 -5.26 -5.25 -8.99
CA ILE A 38 -6.23 -5.80 -8.04
C ILE A 38 -6.73 -7.16 -8.54
N ILE A 39 -7.17 -7.25 -9.81
CA ILE A 39 -7.64 -8.50 -10.42
C ILE A 39 -6.56 -9.58 -10.37
N THR A 40 -5.31 -9.25 -10.72
CA THR A 40 -4.19 -10.20 -10.63
C THR A 40 -4.03 -10.72 -9.21
N ASN A 41 -4.16 -9.89 -8.18
CA ASN A 41 -4.05 -10.32 -6.80
C ASN A 41 -5.20 -11.23 -6.35
N LEU A 42 -6.45 -10.86 -6.70
CA LEU A 42 -7.66 -11.62 -6.39
C LEU A 42 -7.65 -13.02 -7.02
N ASN A 43 -7.01 -13.16 -8.19
CA ASN A 43 -6.87 -14.43 -8.89
C ASN A 43 -5.79 -15.36 -8.32
N VAL A 44 -4.87 -14.86 -7.48
CA VAL A 44 -3.83 -15.68 -6.86
C VAL A 44 -4.32 -16.25 -5.53
N LYS A 45 -4.64 -17.54 -5.56
CA LYS A 45 -5.13 -18.32 -4.41
C LYS A 45 -3.96 -18.89 -3.59
N PRO A 46 -4.11 -19.03 -2.26
CA PRO A 46 -3.15 -19.77 -1.45
C PRO A 46 -3.31 -21.27 -1.73
N SER A 47 -2.23 -22.04 -1.68
CA SER A 47 -2.33 -23.51 -1.70
C SER A 47 -2.76 -24.06 -0.34
N GLU A 48 -3.07 -25.35 -0.32
CA GLU A 48 -3.33 -26.09 0.93
C GLU A 48 -2.14 -26.04 1.89
N CYS A 49 -0.90 -26.07 1.39
CA CYS A 49 0.29 -25.96 2.25
C CYS A 49 0.37 -24.58 2.90
N VAL A 50 0.14 -23.52 2.14
CA VAL A 50 0.11 -22.14 2.66
C VAL A 50 -0.98 -21.99 3.72
N LEU A 51 -2.18 -22.53 3.45
CA LEU A 51 -3.29 -22.48 4.41
C LEU A 51 -2.96 -23.22 5.71
N LYS A 52 -2.36 -24.41 5.62
CA LYS A 52 -1.98 -25.23 6.78
C LYS A 52 -0.88 -24.59 7.62
N ASN A 53 0.07 -23.89 6.99
CA ASN A 53 1.25 -23.31 7.65
C ASN A 53 1.14 -21.79 7.86
N TYR A 54 -0.04 -21.20 7.61
CA TYR A 54 -0.22 -19.76 7.54
C TYR A 54 0.27 -19.01 8.78
N ASP A 55 -0.07 -19.51 9.97
CA ASP A 55 0.32 -18.90 11.24
C ASP A 55 1.83 -18.97 11.47
N ALA A 56 2.46 -20.09 11.07
CA ALA A 56 3.90 -20.27 11.19
C ALA A 56 4.65 -19.33 10.24
N ILE A 57 4.21 -19.26 8.97
CA ILE A 57 4.74 -18.33 7.97
C ILE A 57 4.66 -16.88 8.48
N THR A 58 3.50 -16.49 9.02
CA THR A 58 3.26 -15.15 9.54
C THR A 58 4.14 -14.83 10.75
N LYS A 59 4.19 -15.71 11.75
CA LYS A 59 5.02 -15.52 12.94
C LYS A 59 6.50 -15.44 12.60
N ASN A 60 6.98 -16.30 11.70
CA ASN A 60 8.37 -16.26 11.26
C ASN A 60 8.69 -14.97 10.50
N ALA A 61 7.80 -14.52 9.61
CA ALA A 61 7.97 -13.27 8.88
C ALA A 61 8.05 -12.05 9.83
N VAL A 62 7.18 -11.97 10.84
CA VAL A 62 7.24 -10.92 11.88
C VAL A 62 8.56 -11.00 12.65
N SER A 63 8.96 -12.20 13.08
CA SER A 63 10.22 -12.42 13.81
C SER A 63 11.43 -11.97 13.00
N ILE A 64 11.48 -12.30 11.71
CA ILE A 64 12.55 -11.86 10.81
C ILE A 64 12.53 -10.34 10.64
N LEU A 65 11.36 -9.73 10.45
CA LEU A 65 11.23 -8.28 10.28
C LEU A 65 11.79 -7.53 11.50
N LEU A 66 11.37 -7.94 12.70
CA LEU A 66 11.83 -7.35 13.97
C LEU A 66 13.30 -7.62 14.25
N LYS A 67 13.84 -8.75 13.77
CA LYS A 67 15.27 -9.05 13.90
C LYS A 67 16.13 -8.18 12.99
N ILE A 68 15.68 -7.89 11.77
CA ILE A 68 16.43 -7.09 10.80
C ILE A 68 16.32 -5.60 11.11
N PHE A 69 15.12 -5.14 11.49
CA PHE A 69 14.82 -3.74 11.78
C PHE A 69 14.23 -3.59 13.19
N PRO A 70 15.03 -3.81 14.25
CA PRO A 70 14.57 -3.68 15.63
C PRO A 70 14.06 -2.27 15.96
N GLU A 71 14.55 -1.24 15.27
CA GLU A 71 14.09 0.15 15.40
C GLU A 71 12.65 0.36 14.97
N LEU A 72 12.08 -0.55 14.17
CA LEU A 72 10.68 -0.51 13.76
C LEU A 72 9.79 -1.31 14.72
N SER A 73 10.26 -1.71 15.91
CA SER A 73 9.51 -2.61 16.79
C SER A 73 8.14 -2.06 17.16
N ASP A 74 8.05 -0.77 17.47
CA ASP A 74 6.81 -0.16 17.92
C ASP A 74 5.80 -0.07 16.76
N ASP A 75 6.26 0.33 15.57
CA ASP A 75 5.46 0.36 14.36
C ASP A 75 4.98 -1.03 13.97
N VAL A 76 5.87 -2.02 13.97
CA VAL A 76 5.54 -3.40 13.63
C VAL A 76 4.56 -3.97 14.66
N ASN A 77 4.83 -3.82 15.97
CA ASN A 77 3.97 -4.34 17.03
C ASN A 77 2.57 -3.72 17.00
N ALA A 78 2.47 -2.42 16.71
CA ALA A 78 1.18 -1.75 16.51
C ALA A 78 0.40 -2.34 15.34
N LEU A 79 1.09 -2.82 14.31
CA LEU A 79 0.51 -3.31 13.07
C LEU A 79 0.31 -4.84 13.02
N ILE A 80 0.91 -5.64 13.91
CA ILE A 80 0.81 -7.11 13.90
C ILE A 80 -0.65 -7.59 13.83
N SER A 81 -1.51 -7.08 14.72
CA SER A 81 -2.93 -7.46 14.77
C SER A 81 -3.66 -7.11 13.46
N LYS A 82 -3.22 -6.04 12.79
CA LYS A 82 -3.78 -5.56 11.52
C LYS A 82 -3.27 -6.35 10.33
N PHE A 83 -2.04 -6.86 10.36
CA PHE A 83 -1.56 -7.77 9.34
C PHE A 83 -2.42 -9.03 9.26
N THR A 84 -2.78 -9.62 10.39
CA THR A 84 -3.69 -10.76 10.45
C THR A 84 -5.09 -10.39 9.92
N GLU A 85 -5.66 -9.27 10.34
CA GLU A 85 -6.98 -8.80 9.90
C GLU A 85 -7.03 -8.53 8.37
N ILE A 86 -6.03 -7.81 7.83
CA ILE A 86 -5.89 -7.56 6.39
C ILE A 86 -5.88 -8.89 5.65
N GLN A 87 -5.07 -9.84 6.11
CA GLN A 87 -4.87 -11.10 5.42
C GLN A 87 -6.11 -12.00 5.46
N GLU A 88 -6.84 -12.04 6.57
CA GLU A 88 -8.12 -12.77 6.64
C GLU A 88 -9.16 -12.15 5.70
N ASN A 89 -9.21 -10.83 5.60
CA ASN A 89 -10.09 -10.18 4.62
C ASN A 89 -9.64 -10.46 3.18
N ILE A 90 -8.33 -10.46 2.90
CA ILE A 90 -7.82 -10.82 1.57
C ILE A 90 -8.23 -12.25 1.24
N LYS A 91 -8.13 -13.21 2.16
CA LYS A 91 -8.55 -14.61 1.95
C LYS A 91 -10.02 -14.70 1.53
N LYS A 92 -10.91 -13.91 2.16
CA LYS A 92 -12.34 -13.89 1.84
C LYS A 92 -12.63 -13.34 0.44
N LEU A 93 -11.76 -12.48 -0.08
CA LEU A 93 -11.92 -11.86 -1.39
C LEU A 93 -11.28 -12.68 -2.52
N VAL A 94 -10.49 -13.72 -2.20
CA VAL A 94 -9.85 -14.55 -3.23
C VAL A 94 -10.91 -15.18 -4.15
N GLY A 95 -10.83 -14.88 -5.44
CA GLY A 95 -11.79 -15.33 -6.44
C GLY A 95 -13.00 -14.40 -6.65
N THR A 96 -13.14 -13.32 -5.89
CA THR A 96 -14.08 -12.24 -6.19
C THR A 96 -13.61 -11.48 -7.44
N THR A 97 -14.57 -11.08 -8.29
CA THR A 97 -14.33 -10.20 -9.44
C THR A 97 -14.75 -8.75 -9.19
N ASP A 98 -15.37 -8.48 -8.04
CA ASP A 98 -15.79 -7.17 -7.62
C ASP A 98 -14.62 -6.36 -7.04
N ILE A 99 -14.23 -5.32 -7.78
CA ILE A 99 -13.16 -4.39 -7.41
C ILE A 99 -13.62 -3.45 -6.28
N GLY A 100 -14.92 -3.15 -6.21
CA GLY A 100 -15.53 -2.34 -5.16
C GLY A 100 -15.41 -3.02 -3.81
N GLU A 101 -15.70 -4.31 -3.72
CA GLU A 101 -15.50 -5.09 -2.48
C GLU A 101 -14.03 -5.08 -2.02
N TYR A 102 -13.07 -5.15 -2.94
CA TYR A 102 -11.64 -5.04 -2.60
C TYR A 102 -11.29 -3.64 -2.06
N ALA A 103 -11.86 -2.59 -2.64
CA ALA A 103 -11.66 -1.23 -2.18
C ALA A 103 -12.29 -0.99 -0.79
N ASP A 104 -13.52 -1.42 -0.59
CA ASP A 104 -14.25 -1.23 0.66
C ASP A 104 -13.63 -2.00 1.83
N SER A 105 -12.99 -3.13 1.54
CA SER A 105 -12.32 -3.96 2.55
C SER A 105 -10.84 -3.59 2.71
N ILE A 106 -9.98 -3.95 1.76
CA ILE A 106 -8.53 -3.93 1.94
C ILE A 106 -7.98 -2.52 1.91
N LEU A 107 -8.41 -1.69 0.94
CA LEU A 107 -7.95 -0.31 0.84
C LEU A 107 -8.38 0.54 2.03
N SER A 108 -9.63 0.38 2.47
CA SER A 108 -10.13 1.03 3.68
C SER A 108 -9.30 0.68 4.91
N ILE A 109 -8.84 -0.56 5.06
CA ILE A 109 -8.03 -0.98 6.21
C ILE A 109 -6.67 -0.26 6.23
N PHE A 110 -6.00 -0.08 5.08
CA PHE A 110 -4.75 0.71 5.03
C PHE A 110 -4.97 2.16 5.46
N ALA A 111 -6.06 2.78 4.98
CA ALA A 111 -6.38 4.17 5.27
C ALA A 111 -6.85 4.38 6.72
N VAL A 112 -7.77 3.55 7.22
CA VAL A 112 -8.38 3.66 8.55
C VAL A 112 -7.39 3.34 9.65
N TYR A 113 -6.62 2.26 9.50
CA TYR A 113 -5.68 1.82 10.53
C TYR A 113 -4.27 2.39 10.37
N ARG A 114 -4.07 3.30 9.41
CA ARG A 114 -2.77 3.95 9.12
C ARG A 114 -1.63 2.95 8.98
N VAL A 115 -1.91 1.82 8.34
CA VAL A 115 -0.89 0.79 8.10
C VAL A 115 0.11 1.34 7.12
N ASN A 116 1.38 1.45 7.52
CA ASN A 116 2.43 1.88 6.61
C ASN A 116 2.57 0.83 5.49
N PRO A 117 2.28 1.19 4.22
CA PRO A 117 2.29 0.23 3.13
C PRO A 117 3.69 -0.36 2.88
N GLY A 118 4.76 0.39 3.18
CA GLY A 118 6.13 -0.10 3.07
C GLY A 118 6.45 -1.20 4.08
N ILE A 119 6.00 -1.05 5.34
CA ILE A 119 6.16 -2.08 6.37
C ILE A 119 5.36 -3.33 6.00
N TYR A 120 4.12 -3.17 5.52
CA TYR A 120 3.30 -4.30 5.09
C TYR A 120 3.86 -5.00 3.83
N ALA A 121 4.42 -4.25 2.88
CA ALA A 121 5.10 -4.82 1.72
C ALA A 121 6.33 -5.64 2.15
N ALA A 122 7.16 -5.12 3.06
CA ALA A 122 8.30 -5.86 3.60
C ALA A 122 7.85 -7.14 4.34
N PHE A 123 6.82 -7.04 5.18
CA PHE A 123 6.24 -8.19 5.87
C PHE A 123 5.75 -9.27 4.91
N THR A 124 4.96 -8.92 3.89
CA THR A 124 4.44 -9.88 2.90
C THR A 124 5.57 -10.49 2.04
N ALA A 125 6.64 -9.75 1.75
CA ALA A 125 7.81 -10.30 1.06
C ALA A 125 8.51 -11.37 1.93
N LEU A 126 8.60 -11.14 3.24
CA LEU A 126 9.13 -12.13 4.17
C LEU A 126 8.20 -13.35 4.31
N GLN A 127 6.88 -13.15 4.27
CA GLN A 127 5.95 -14.27 4.18
C GLN A 127 6.16 -15.09 2.90
N ALA A 128 6.48 -14.45 1.78
CA ALA A 128 6.82 -15.17 0.55
C ALA A 128 8.07 -16.03 0.73
N ALA A 129 9.13 -15.48 1.33
CA ALA A 129 10.37 -16.22 1.59
C ALA A 129 10.14 -17.41 2.55
N GLU A 130 9.30 -17.25 3.57
CA GLU A 130 8.95 -18.34 4.48
C GLU A 130 8.06 -19.39 3.80
N ALA A 131 7.12 -18.97 2.96
CA ALA A 131 6.30 -19.88 2.15
C ALA A 131 7.17 -20.70 1.17
N MET A 132 8.17 -20.10 0.54
CA MET A 132 9.13 -20.82 -0.31
C MET A 132 9.84 -21.93 0.47
N LYS A 133 10.33 -21.62 1.67
CA LYS A 133 11.04 -22.59 2.52
C LYS A 133 10.14 -23.74 2.97
N MET A 134 8.89 -23.46 3.31
CA MET A 134 7.97 -24.44 3.91
C MET A 134 7.18 -25.23 2.87
N CYS A 135 6.79 -24.60 1.77
CA CYS A 135 5.83 -25.13 0.80
C CYS A 135 6.38 -25.21 -0.63
N GLY A 136 7.53 -24.57 -0.91
CA GLY A 136 8.17 -24.54 -2.22
C GLY A 136 7.91 -23.26 -2.99
N ASP A 137 8.69 -23.06 -4.06
CA ASP A 137 8.77 -21.77 -4.79
C ASP A 137 7.42 -21.31 -5.37
N ALA A 138 6.59 -22.24 -5.82
CA ALA A 138 5.27 -21.92 -6.38
C ALA A 138 4.34 -21.24 -5.37
N ASP A 139 4.51 -21.50 -4.08
CA ASP A 139 3.66 -20.99 -3.00
C ASP A 139 4.01 -19.57 -2.55
N ALA A 140 5.20 -19.08 -2.93
CA ALA A 140 5.59 -17.69 -2.75
C ALA A 140 4.62 -16.74 -3.47
N LYS A 141 4.08 -17.17 -4.62
CA LYS A 141 3.28 -16.35 -5.52
C LYS A 141 2.12 -15.66 -4.81
N PHE A 142 1.48 -16.35 -3.86
CA PHE A 142 0.41 -15.79 -3.05
C PHE A 142 0.86 -14.52 -2.32
N PHE A 143 1.96 -14.59 -1.59
CA PHE A 143 2.46 -13.48 -0.80
C PHE A 143 3.13 -12.41 -1.68
N VAL A 144 3.87 -12.79 -2.73
CA VAL A 144 4.48 -11.83 -3.68
C VAL A 144 3.43 -10.96 -4.36
N ALA A 145 2.31 -11.53 -4.78
CA ALA A 145 1.21 -10.74 -5.37
C ALA A 145 0.72 -9.65 -4.40
N ARG A 146 0.68 -9.96 -3.09
CA ARG A 146 0.25 -9.05 -2.02
C ARG A 146 1.31 -8.01 -1.70
N THR A 147 2.59 -8.36 -1.78
CA THR A 147 3.71 -7.40 -1.73
C THR A 147 3.63 -6.38 -2.84
N ILE A 148 3.45 -6.82 -4.09
CA ILE A 148 3.35 -5.93 -5.25
C ILE A 148 2.16 -4.98 -5.05
N LEU A 149 1.01 -5.50 -4.65
CA LEU A 149 -0.17 -4.68 -4.46
C LEU A 149 -0.01 -3.69 -3.30
N ALA A 150 0.57 -4.12 -2.19
CA ALA A 150 0.88 -3.25 -1.04
C ALA A 150 1.78 -2.07 -1.41
N GLY A 151 2.78 -2.29 -2.28
CA GLY A 151 3.70 -1.25 -2.71
C GLY A 151 3.16 -0.37 -3.84
N ALA A 152 2.52 -0.96 -4.84
CA ALA A 152 2.06 -0.25 -6.03
C ALA A 152 0.78 0.56 -5.76
N LEU A 153 -0.17 -0.01 -5.01
CA LEU A 153 -1.50 0.59 -4.86
C LEU A 153 -1.50 1.98 -4.19
N PRO A 154 -0.71 2.24 -3.13
CA PRO A 154 -0.59 3.60 -2.58
C PRO A 154 -0.03 4.60 -3.60
N TYR A 155 0.93 4.18 -4.43
CA TYR A 155 1.48 5.02 -5.49
C TYR A 155 0.43 5.35 -6.55
N GLU A 156 -0.31 4.35 -7.03
CA GLU A 156 -1.36 4.55 -8.03
C GLU A 156 -2.50 5.46 -7.50
N LEU A 157 -2.95 5.22 -6.27
CA LEU A 157 -3.98 6.06 -5.63
C LEU A 157 -3.48 7.50 -5.41
N TYR A 158 -2.21 7.66 -5.06
CA TYR A 158 -1.58 8.97 -4.93
C TYR A 158 -1.54 9.71 -6.26
N VAL A 159 -1.10 9.06 -7.36
CA VAL A 159 -1.06 9.68 -8.69
C VAL A 159 -2.47 10.07 -9.12
N LEU A 160 -3.44 9.17 -8.95
CA LEU A 160 -4.84 9.42 -9.28
C LEU A 160 -5.41 10.62 -8.51
N LEU A 161 -5.12 10.74 -7.21
CA LEU A 161 -5.54 11.88 -6.39
C LEU A 161 -4.94 13.19 -6.90
N ILE A 162 -3.64 13.21 -7.18
CA ILE A 162 -2.94 14.41 -7.65
C ILE A 162 -3.46 14.86 -9.01
N ASP A 163 -3.62 13.93 -9.94
CA ASP A 163 -4.17 14.21 -11.26
C ASP A 163 -5.64 14.68 -11.18
N TYR A 164 -6.45 14.04 -10.32
CA TYR A 164 -7.84 14.41 -10.09
C TYR A 164 -7.98 15.84 -9.54
N LEU A 165 -7.08 16.24 -8.64
CA LEU A 165 -7.03 17.59 -8.08
C LEU A 165 -6.41 18.61 -9.06
N GLY A 166 -5.96 18.18 -10.24
CA GLY A 166 -5.31 19.04 -11.23
C GLY A 166 -3.99 19.64 -10.73
N MET A 167 -3.30 18.91 -9.84
CA MET A 167 -2.06 19.37 -9.22
C MET A 167 -0.84 18.83 -9.97
N ASP A 168 0.26 19.58 -9.93
CA ASP A 168 1.55 19.11 -10.44
C ASP A 168 2.00 17.86 -9.66
N ARG A 169 2.42 16.79 -10.37
CA ARG A 169 2.84 15.51 -9.75
C ARG A 169 4.03 15.63 -8.80
N THR A 170 4.82 16.70 -8.90
CA THR A 170 5.95 17.03 -8.01
C THR A 170 5.55 17.86 -6.79
N PHE A 171 4.30 18.33 -6.71
CA PHE A 171 3.83 19.16 -5.61
C PHE A 171 4.07 18.52 -4.23
N PRO A 172 3.74 17.23 -3.99
CA PRO A 172 3.93 16.64 -2.66
C PRO A 172 5.40 16.54 -2.25
N VAL A 173 6.31 16.35 -3.21
CA VAL A 173 7.77 16.41 -2.94
C VAL A 173 8.16 17.83 -2.54
N THR A 174 7.63 18.84 -3.21
CA THR A 174 7.88 20.26 -2.90
C THR A 174 7.34 20.63 -1.52
N LEU A 175 6.11 20.21 -1.22
CA LEU A 175 5.49 20.40 0.10
C LEU A 175 6.31 19.71 1.20
N PHE A 176 6.71 18.45 0.99
CA PHE A 176 7.50 17.71 1.96
C PHE A 176 8.84 18.40 2.25
N LYS A 177 9.55 18.88 1.21
CA LYS A 177 10.78 19.67 1.38
C LYS A 177 10.54 20.93 2.22
N ALA A 178 9.47 21.67 1.94
CA ALA A 178 9.12 22.86 2.71
C ALA A 178 8.78 22.55 4.18
N LEU A 179 8.11 21.42 4.45
CA LEU A 179 7.82 20.98 5.82
C LEU A 179 9.09 20.56 6.56
N LEU A 180 10.03 19.87 5.90
CA LEU A 180 11.31 19.51 6.50
C LEU A 180 12.12 20.74 6.91
N GLU A 181 12.03 21.83 6.13
CA GLU A 181 12.64 23.11 6.51
C GLU A 181 12.07 23.70 7.81
N THR A 182 10.84 23.35 8.21
CA THR A 182 10.25 23.80 9.49
C THR A 182 10.62 22.94 10.70
N THR A 183 11.26 21.79 10.47
CA THR A 183 11.74 20.90 11.53
C THR A 183 13.20 21.12 11.90
N LYS A 184 13.87 22.06 11.20
CA LYS A 184 15.21 22.56 11.51
C LYS A 184 15.11 23.79 12.42
#